data_AF-E3HBS3-F1
#
_entry.id   AF-E3HBS3-F1
#
_cell.length_a   1.000
_cell.length_b   1.000
_cell.length_c   1.000
_cell.angle_alpha   90.00
_cell.angle_beta   90.00
_cell.angle_gamma   90.00
#
_symmetry.space_group_name_H-M   'P 1'
#
loop_
_entity.id
_entity.type
_entity.pdbx_description
1 polymer ?
#
loop_
_entity_poly.entity_id
_entity_poly.type
_entity_poly.pdbx_seq_one_letter_code
_entity_poly.pdbx_strand_id
1 'polypeptide(L)'
;MAKRLTAKDMEKKEFYQMPKWIYEIKGLKSLHREIYMLALNNYNLSRNNGWINGKGEVYFKLSYAALVDFTGARRETINKAIGLLVEIGLLEAEKKNGTATKYFITEPEIDEIKEKTQSKTSTKNSTSTENSTGTKNSTATSTENRTDDQYEKPYPNKNNTNRLNKINISMQKSDFENYCELVSKATDTPLMRVQMCINPSDLKNHSTKELVKAISESKYLQGLSNKKPPIKTFTGNKQLDKIIGGFYKDSDPVENAIPTVPDYYSSLKEVESW
;
A
#
# COMPACT_ATOMS: atom_id res chain seq x y z
N MET A 1 36.77 -22.11 4.27
CA MET A 1 36.20 -22.88 3.15
C MET A 1 34.75 -22.46 2.95
N ALA A 2 34.28 -22.36 1.70
CA ALA A 2 32.88 -22.05 1.41
C ALA A 2 32.00 -23.30 1.58
N LYS A 3 30.84 -23.16 2.23
CA LYS A 3 29.85 -24.23 2.42
C LYS A 3 28.98 -24.38 1.16
N ARG A 4 28.74 -25.61 0.69
CA ARG A 4 27.75 -25.88 -0.36
C ARG A 4 26.33 -25.74 0.19
N LEU A 5 25.43 -25.12 -0.57
CA LEU A 5 24.02 -24.98 -0.19
C LEU A 5 23.28 -26.31 -0.32
N THR A 6 22.43 -26.61 0.65
CA THR A 6 21.51 -27.76 0.63
C THR A 6 20.12 -27.32 0.15
N ALA A 7 19.26 -28.27 -0.22
CA ALA A 7 17.88 -27.96 -0.59
C ALA A 7 17.12 -27.19 0.51
N LYS A 8 17.34 -27.54 1.79
CA LYS A 8 16.75 -26.83 2.94
C LYS A 8 17.24 -25.39 3.08
N ASP A 9 18.45 -25.08 2.60
CA ASP A 9 18.98 -23.71 2.62
C ASP A 9 18.30 -22.83 1.55
N MET A 10 17.60 -23.41 0.56
CA MET A 10 16.90 -22.67 -0.50
C MET A 10 15.46 -22.31 -0.12
N GLU A 11 14.79 -23.11 0.71
CA GLU A 11 13.40 -22.89 1.14
C GLU A 11 13.18 -21.60 1.94
N LYS A 12 14.25 -21.06 2.56
CA LYS A 12 14.19 -19.86 3.42
C LYS A 12 14.73 -18.59 2.74
N LYS A 13 14.91 -18.60 1.43
CA LYS A 13 15.50 -17.47 0.70
C LYS A 13 14.47 -16.68 -0.07
N GLU A 14 14.64 -15.37 -0.05
CA GLU A 14 13.91 -14.44 -0.92
C GLU A 14 14.66 -14.32 -2.23
N PHE A 15 13.91 -14.41 -3.33
CA PHE A 15 14.46 -14.30 -4.67
C PHE A 15 13.71 -13.20 -5.41
N TYR A 16 14.47 -12.40 -6.14
CA TYR A 16 13.87 -11.58 -7.17
C TYR A 16 13.52 -12.45 -8.38
N GLN A 17 12.39 -12.15 -9.00
CA GLN A 17 11.90 -12.84 -10.19
C GLN A 17 12.00 -11.93 -11.40
N MET A 18 12.38 -12.52 -12.54
CA MET A 18 12.48 -11.82 -13.82
C MET A 18 11.87 -12.64 -14.95
N PRO A 19 11.02 -12.05 -15.79
CA PRO A 19 10.56 -12.69 -17.01
C PRO A 19 11.73 -12.94 -17.96
N LYS A 20 11.77 -14.13 -18.56
CA LYS A 20 12.87 -14.52 -19.47
C LYS A 20 12.92 -13.62 -20.72
N TRP A 21 11.76 -13.24 -21.24
CA TRP A 21 11.62 -12.43 -22.46
C TRP A 21 12.32 -11.07 -22.37
N ILE A 22 12.57 -10.52 -21.17
CA ILE A 22 13.24 -9.21 -21.04
C ILE A 22 14.69 -9.23 -21.55
N TYR A 23 15.30 -10.41 -21.59
CA TYR A 23 16.64 -10.61 -22.14
C TYR A 23 16.65 -10.69 -23.66
N GLU A 24 15.49 -10.86 -24.28
CA GLU A 24 15.32 -10.84 -25.75
C GLU A 24 15.20 -9.40 -26.28
N ILE A 25 14.90 -8.44 -25.41
CA ILE A 25 14.83 -7.02 -25.77
C ILE A 25 16.24 -6.46 -25.94
N LYS A 26 16.58 -6.12 -27.19
CA LYS A 26 17.86 -5.49 -27.54
C LYS A 26 17.96 -4.08 -26.93
N GLY A 27 19.18 -3.63 -26.63
CA GLY A 27 19.41 -2.29 -26.08
C GLY A 27 19.21 -2.15 -24.55
N LEU A 28 18.56 -3.10 -23.89
CA LEU A 28 18.51 -3.12 -22.42
C LEU A 28 19.86 -3.53 -21.83
N LYS A 29 20.48 -2.60 -21.10
CA LYS A 29 21.61 -2.86 -20.19
C LYS A 29 21.16 -3.49 -18.87
N SER A 30 22.09 -4.06 -18.10
CA SER A 30 21.83 -4.69 -16.79
C SER A 30 21.04 -3.80 -15.83
N LEU A 31 21.39 -2.51 -15.74
CA LEU A 31 20.69 -1.55 -14.89
C LEU A 31 19.19 -1.46 -15.19
N HIS A 32 18.78 -1.52 -16.46
CA HIS A 32 17.36 -1.47 -16.82
C HIS A 32 16.62 -2.72 -16.32
N ARG A 33 17.25 -3.89 -16.45
CA ARG A 33 16.70 -5.15 -15.95
C ARG A 33 16.62 -5.17 -14.44
N GLU A 34 17.63 -4.65 -13.74
CA GLU A 34 17.64 -4.51 -12.28
C GLU A 34 16.54 -3.57 -11.77
N ILE A 35 16.32 -2.44 -12.45
CA ILE A 35 15.22 -1.52 -12.12
C ILE A 35 13.87 -2.18 -12.39
N TYR A 36 13.72 -2.88 -13.51
CA TYR A 36 12.48 -3.59 -13.83
C TYR A 36 12.21 -4.75 -12.85
N MET A 37 13.25 -5.43 -12.39
CA MET A 37 13.17 -6.45 -11.34
C MET A 37 12.60 -5.88 -10.04
N LEU A 38 13.08 -4.72 -9.62
CA LEU A 38 12.52 -4.02 -8.46
C LEU A 38 11.11 -3.50 -8.72
N ALA A 39 10.79 -3.10 -9.95
CA ALA A 39 9.44 -2.74 -10.34
C ALA A 39 8.47 -3.92 -10.17
N LEU A 40 8.83 -5.12 -10.63
CA LEU A 40 8.04 -6.35 -10.43
C LEU A 40 7.86 -6.71 -8.95
N ASN A 41 8.94 -6.60 -8.17
CA ASN A 41 8.85 -6.83 -6.73
C ASN A 41 7.90 -5.83 -6.06
N ASN A 42 8.00 -4.55 -6.41
CA ASN A 42 7.13 -3.50 -5.89
C ASN A 42 5.69 -3.64 -6.40
N TYR A 43 5.49 -4.10 -7.63
CA TYR A 43 4.17 -4.45 -8.17
C TYR A 43 3.52 -5.55 -7.33
N ASN A 44 4.24 -6.64 -7.05
CA ASN A 44 3.71 -7.72 -6.22
C ASN A 44 3.39 -7.25 -4.81
N LEU A 45 4.26 -6.44 -4.21
CA LEU A 45 4.01 -5.82 -2.91
C LEU A 45 2.79 -4.90 -2.95
N SER A 46 2.66 -4.09 -3.99
CA SER A 46 1.55 -3.15 -4.18
C SER A 46 0.23 -3.87 -4.41
N ARG A 47 0.24 -4.94 -5.21
CA ARG A 47 -0.89 -5.85 -5.41
C ARG A 47 -1.33 -6.47 -4.07
N ASN A 48 -0.39 -7.00 -3.31
CA ASN A 48 -0.67 -7.59 -1.99
C ASN A 48 -1.19 -6.53 -0.98
N ASN A 49 -0.75 -5.28 -1.14
CA ASN A 49 -1.20 -4.15 -0.33
C ASN A 49 -2.49 -3.47 -0.86
N GLY A 50 -3.10 -3.99 -1.93
CA GLY A 50 -4.32 -3.43 -2.51
C GLY A 50 -4.14 -2.06 -3.17
N TRP A 51 -2.94 -1.69 -3.61
CA TRP A 51 -2.67 -0.46 -4.34
C TRP A 51 -3.13 -0.59 -5.79
N ILE A 52 -4.44 -0.55 -5.95
CA ILE A 52 -5.17 -0.79 -7.20
C ILE A 52 -6.06 0.41 -7.46
N ASN A 53 -6.08 0.91 -8.69
CA ASN A 53 -6.95 2.03 -9.07
C ASN A 53 -8.38 1.55 -9.41
N GLY A 54 -9.27 2.49 -9.76
CA GLY A 54 -10.66 2.18 -10.11
C GLY A 54 -10.83 1.27 -11.34
N LYS A 55 -9.79 1.06 -12.15
CA LYS A 55 -9.80 0.17 -13.32
C LYS A 55 -9.27 -1.23 -13.02
N GLY A 56 -8.83 -1.50 -11.78
CA GLY A 56 -8.18 -2.77 -11.44
C GLY A 56 -6.67 -2.80 -11.73
N GLU A 57 -6.06 -1.67 -12.10
CA GLU A 57 -4.64 -1.60 -12.43
C GLU A 57 -3.82 -1.36 -11.15
N VAL A 58 -2.82 -2.20 -10.93
CA VAL A 58 -1.91 -2.08 -9.78
C VAL A 58 -0.91 -0.95 -10.05
N TYR A 59 -0.83 0.01 -9.14
CA TYR A 59 0.19 1.05 -9.17
C TYR A 59 1.20 0.86 -8.04
N PHE A 60 2.44 1.26 -8.27
CA PHE A 60 3.50 1.21 -7.28
C PHE A 60 4.34 2.48 -7.31
N LYS A 61 5.21 2.62 -6.31
CA LYS A 61 6.17 3.73 -6.23
C LYS A 61 7.59 3.17 -6.36
N LEU A 62 8.46 3.92 -7.02
CA LEU A 62 9.88 3.65 -7.09
C LEU A 62 10.63 4.65 -6.21
N SER A 63 11.29 4.15 -5.17
CA SER A 63 12.14 4.96 -4.31
C SER A 63 13.51 5.12 -4.93
N TYR A 64 13.89 6.35 -5.29
CA TYR A 64 15.23 6.63 -5.80
C TYR A 64 16.33 6.25 -4.82
N ALA A 65 16.09 6.40 -3.51
CA ALA A 65 17.06 5.98 -2.50
C ALA A 65 17.29 4.46 -2.56
N ALA A 66 16.20 3.67 -2.60
CA ALA A 66 16.31 2.23 -2.71
C ALA A 66 16.96 1.78 -4.03
N LEU A 67 16.69 2.47 -5.14
CA LEU A 67 17.32 2.19 -6.43
C LEU A 67 18.82 2.50 -6.42
N VAL A 68 19.23 3.61 -5.81
CA VAL A 68 20.66 3.97 -5.65
C VAL A 68 21.35 2.92 -4.78
N ASP A 69 20.76 2.54 -3.65
CA ASP A 69 21.34 1.53 -2.75
C ASP A 69 21.44 0.16 -3.41
N PHE A 70 20.44 -0.23 -4.20
CA PHE A 70 20.39 -1.54 -4.87
C PHE A 70 21.34 -1.63 -6.06
N THR A 71 21.38 -0.59 -6.91
CA THR A 71 22.13 -0.63 -8.18
C THR A 71 23.52 -0.01 -8.07
N GLY A 72 23.80 0.78 -7.03
CA GLY A 72 24.99 1.62 -6.92
C GLY A 72 25.04 2.76 -7.95
N ALA A 73 24.03 2.91 -8.81
CA ALA A 73 24.01 3.89 -9.87
C ALA A 73 23.62 5.28 -9.35
N ARG A 74 24.14 6.32 -10.00
CA ARG A 74 23.76 7.71 -9.69
C ARG A 74 22.31 7.97 -10.07
N ARG A 75 21.69 8.92 -9.38
CA ARG A 75 20.28 9.29 -9.56
C ARG A 75 19.97 9.67 -11.02
N GLU A 76 20.87 10.36 -11.70
CA GLU A 76 20.71 10.79 -13.09
C GLU A 76 20.69 9.57 -14.03
N THR A 77 21.54 8.58 -13.77
CA THR A 77 21.59 7.33 -14.54
C THR A 77 20.33 6.51 -14.32
N ILE A 78 19.83 6.44 -13.08
CA ILE A 78 18.56 5.78 -12.75
C ILE A 78 17.39 6.46 -13.45
N ASN A 79 17.32 7.80 -13.43
CA ASN A 79 16.29 8.56 -14.14
C ASN A 79 16.29 8.22 -15.65
N LYS A 80 17.46 8.21 -16.28
CA LYS A 80 17.59 7.85 -17.70
C LYS A 80 17.14 6.41 -17.98
N ALA A 81 17.48 5.48 -17.08
CA ALA A 81 17.08 4.09 -17.23
C ALA A 81 15.57 3.88 -17.06
N ILE A 82 14.94 4.53 -16.08
CA ILE A 82 13.48 4.54 -15.92
C ILE A 82 12.82 5.17 -17.14
N GLY A 83 13.35 6.31 -17.62
CA GLY A 83 12.85 6.98 -18.81
C GLY A 83 12.85 6.06 -20.04
N LEU A 84 13.92 5.28 -20.24
CA LEU A 84 13.96 4.29 -21.31
C LEU A 84 12.90 3.20 -21.13
N LEU A 85 12.74 2.65 -19.92
CA LEU A 85 11.73 1.62 -19.63
C LEU A 85 10.30 2.13 -19.90
N VAL A 86 10.04 3.41 -19.60
CA VAL A 86 8.76 4.06 -19.93
C VAL A 86 8.60 4.24 -21.43
N GLU A 87 9.64 4.71 -22.11
CA GLU A 87 9.62 4.95 -23.56
C GLU A 87 9.36 3.67 -24.37
N ILE A 88 9.93 2.54 -23.97
CA ILE A 88 9.72 1.26 -24.64
C ILE A 88 8.44 0.55 -24.19
N GLY A 89 7.65 1.16 -23.31
CA GLY A 89 6.38 0.59 -22.86
C GLY A 89 6.52 -0.64 -21.96
N LEU A 90 7.58 -0.73 -21.15
CA LEU A 90 7.65 -1.69 -20.04
C LEU A 90 7.11 -1.11 -18.72
N LEU A 91 7.09 0.22 -18.62
CA LEU A 91 6.52 0.95 -17.51
C LEU A 91 5.63 2.08 -18.02
N GLU A 92 4.63 2.46 -17.24
CA GLU A 92 3.93 3.73 -17.40
C GLU A 92 4.13 4.59 -16.16
N ALA A 93 4.22 5.91 -16.32
CA ALA A 93 4.48 6.85 -15.23
C ALA A 93 3.40 7.94 -15.18
N GLU A 94 2.58 7.93 -14.13
CA GLU A 94 1.62 8.99 -13.84
C GLU A 94 2.20 9.96 -12.80
N LYS A 95 2.36 11.22 -13.20
CA LYS A 95 2.81 12.30 -12.32
C LYS A 95 1.68 13.30 -12.09
N LYS A 96 1.25 13.45 -10.84
CA LYS A 96 0.35 14.52 -10.41
C LYS A 96 1.12 15.50 -9.53
N ASN A 97 0.94 16.80 -9.77
CA ASN A 97 1.63 17.85 -9.01
C ASN A 97 1.42 17.65 -7.50
N GLY A 98 2.50 17.78 -6.73
CA GLY A 98 2.47 17.61 -5.27
C GLY A 98 2.43 16.16 -4.78
N THR A 99 2.36 15.16 -5.65
CA THR A 99 2.33 13.74 -5.27
C THR A 99 3.51 12.94 -5.83
N ALA A 100 3.86 11.84 -5.18
CA ALA A 100 4.86 10.91 -5.70
C ALA A 100 4.36 10.25 -7.00
N THR A 101 5.25 10.11 -7.98
CA THR A 101 4.97 9.43 -9.26
C THR A 101 4.46 8.01 -9.00
N LYS A 102 3.33 7.67 -9.63
CA LYS A 102 2.80 6.30 -9.68
C LYS A 102 3.33 5.63 -10.93
N TYR A 103 3.77 4.39 -10.78
CA TYR A 103 4.22 3.56 -11.89
C TYR A 103 3.30 2.36 -12.05
N PHE A 104 3.18 1.89 -13.28
CA PHE A 104 2.44 0.70 -13.66
C PHE A 104 3.36 -0.21 -14.49
N ILE A 105 3.17 -1.53 -14.38
CA ILE A 105 3.82 -2.49 -15.27
C ILE A 105 2.88 -2.72 -16.44
N THR A 106 3.43 -2.64 -17.64
CA THR A 106 2.71 -2.87 -18.89
C THR A 106 3.14 -4.19 -19.51
N GLU A 107 2.22 -4.85 -20.20
CA GLU A 107 2.56 -6.05 -20.97
C GLU A 107 3.17 -5.61 -22.31
N PRO A 108 4.41 -5.99 -22.61
CA PRO A 108 5.04 -5.63 -23.86
C PRO A 108 4.47 -6.42 -25.04
N GLU A 109 4.12 -5.72 -26.12
CA GLU A 109 4.14 -6.33 -27.45
C GLU A 109 5.60 -6.50 -27.89
N ILE A 110 6.14 -7.69 -27.63
CA ILE A 110 7.58 -8.00 -27.76
C ILE A 110 8.10 -7.68 -29.18
N ASP A 111 7.27 -7.88 -30.21
CA ASP A 111 7.67 -7.63 -31.59
C ASP A 111 7.75 -6.12 -31.92
N GLU A 112 6.85 -5.30 -31.39
CA GLU A 112 6.92 -3.84 -31.53
C GLU A 112 8.13 -3.22 -30.81
N ILE A 113 8.53 -3.79 -29.68
CA ILE A 113 9.66 -3.27 -28.88
C ILE A 113 11.00 -3.55 -29.56
N LYS A 114 11.12 -4.67 -30.28
CA LYS A 114 12.32 -5.01 -31.06
C LYS A 114 12.60 -3.96 -32.14
N GLU A 115 11.57 -3.37 -32.74
CA GLU A 115 11.71 -2.32 -33.75
C GLU A 115 12.13 -0.98 -33.15
N LYS A 116 11.49 -0.56 -32.03
CA LYS A 116 11.81 0.69 -31.31
C LYS A 116 13.24 0.75 -30.78
N THR A 117 13.85 -0.40 -30.47
CA THR A 117 15.22 -0.48 -29.95
C THR A 117 16.29 -0.55 -31.05
N GLN A 118 15.95 -0.95 -32.28
CA GLN A 118 16.91 -1.01 -33.39
C GLN A 118 17.19 0.36 -34.02
N SER A 119 16.18 1.24 -34.09
CA SER A 119 16.28 2.57 -34.73
C SER A 119 17.23 3.55 -34.04
N LYS A 120 17.65 3.28 -32.79
CA LYS A 120 18.51 4.19 -31.99
C LYS A 120 20.01 3.90 -32.05
N THR A 121 20.44 2.82 -32.72
CA THR A 121 21.87 2.45 -32.74
C THR A 121 22.67 3.12 -33.87
N SER A 122 22.02 3.99 -34.67
CA SER A 122 22.64 4.73 -35.75
C SER A 122 22.74 6.21 -35.40
N THR A 123 23.96 6.67 -35.12
CA THR A 123 24.43 8.07 -35.28
C THR A 123 24.09 9.09 -34.16
N LYS A 124 25.06 9.36 -33.27
CA LYS A 124 25.82 10.64 -33.22
C LYS A 124 26.88 10.63 -32.11
N ASN A 125 28.15 10.59 -32.53
CA ASN A 125 29.25 11.20 -31.80
C ASN A 125 29.29 12.71 -32.09
N SER A 126 29.95 13.43 -31.17
CA SER A 126 30.50 14.79 -31.28
C SER A 126 29.80 15.91 -30.48
N THR A 127 30.43 16.17 -29.33
CA THR A 127 30.69 17.42 -28.60
C THR A 127 30.30 18.74 -29.27
N SER A 128 29.53 19.59 -28.57
CA SER A 128 29.98 20.89 -28.03
C SER A 128 28.83 21.71 -27.45
N THR A 129 29.14 22.35 -26.32
CA THR A 129 28.48 23.47 -25.63
C THR A 129 28.03 24.59 -26.57
N GLU A 130 26.88 25.20 -26.29
CA GLU A 130 26.69 26.66 -26.15
C GLU A 130 25.26 27.03 -25.71
N ASN A 131 25.19 28.06 -24.87
CA ASN A 131 23.99 28.66 -24.30
C ASN A 131 23.16 29.38 -25.36
N SER A 132 21.83 29.49 -25.18
CA SER A 132 21.11 30.76 -25.31
C SER A 132 19.63 30.69 -24.88
N THR A 133 19.27 31.77 -24.21
CA THR A 133 17.98 32.27 -23.71
C THR A 133 16.89 32.44 -24.77
N GLY A 134 15.61 32.35 -24.38
CA GLY A 134 14.50 32.85 -25.21
C GLY A 134 13.09 32.43 -24.77
N THR A 135 12.47 33.25 -23.93
CA THR A 135 11.07 33.27 -23.49
C THR A 135 10.05 33.37 -24.64
N LYS A 136 8.88 32.70 -24.54
CA LYS A 136 7.53 33.30 -24.71
C LYS A 136 6.36 32.30 -24.50
N ASN A 137 5.42 32.80 -23.70
CA ASN A 137 4.15 32.27 -23.22
C ASN A 137 3.15 31.82 -24.29
N SER A 138 2.18 30.97 -23.88
CA SER A 138 0.75 31.19 -24.16
C SER A 138 -0.14 30.56 -23.07
N THR A 139 -0.97 31.43 -22.49
CA THR A 139 -2.03 31.19 -21.52
C THR A 139 -3.32 30.75 -22.22
N ALA A 140 -4.09 29.83 -21.64
CA ALA A 140 -5.53 29.79 -21.82
C ALA A 140 -6.18 29.32 -20.51
N THR A 141 -6.85 30.27 -19.86
CA THR A 141 -7.66 30.14 -18.65
C THR A 141 -9.05 29.65 -19.03
N SER A 142 -9.60 28.69 -18.30
CA SER A 142 -11.05 28.55 -18.08
C SER A 142 -11.29 27.83 -16.75
N THR A 143 -11.60 28.64 -15.74
CA THR A 143 -12.49 28.40 -14.59
C THR A 143 -13.81 27.75 -15.05
N GLU A 144 -14.60 26.97 -14.32
CA GLU A 144 -14.71 26.42 -12.96
C GLU A 144 -15.67 25.21 -13.13
N ASN A 145 -15.59 24.14 -12.34
CA ASN A 145 -16.57 23.93 -11.27
C ASN A 145 -16.05 22.90 -10.26
N ARG A 146 -16.05 23.33 -9.00
CA ARG A 146 -15.79 22.59 -7.77
C ARG A 146 -16.89 21.57 -7.47
N THR A 147 -16.52 20.44 -6.88
CA THR A 147 -17.19 19.91 -5.68
C THR A 147 -16.21 19.08 -4.84
N ASP A 148 -15.98 19.59 -3.64
CA ASP A 148 -15.66 18.96 -2.35
C ASP A 148 -14.39 18.08 -2.20
N ASP A 149 -13.29 18.75 -1.90
CA ASP A 149 -12.13 18.22 -1.18
C ASP A 149 -12.44 18.13 0.32
N GLN A 150 -12.36 16.94 0.91
CA GLN A 150 -12.17 16.80 2.36
C GLN A 150 -10.80 16.21 2.70
N TYR A 151 -9.89 17.15 3.03
CA TYR A 151 -8.82 17.09 4.02
C TYR A 151 -8.04 15.78 4.20
N GLU A 152 -6.97 15.62 3.41
CA GLU A 152 -5.76 14.91 3.91
C GLU A 152 -5.07 15.81 4.95
N LYS A 153 -5.05 15.39 6.22
CA LYS A 153 -4.08 15.90 7.21
C LYS A 153 -2.86 14.98 7.30
N PRO A 154 -1.67 15.53 7.62
CA PRO A 154 -0.41 15.03 7.11
C PRO A 154 0.47 14.47 8.23
N TYR A 155 0.80 13.17 8.28
CA TYR A 155 1.80 12.65 9.23
C TYR A 155 2.47 11.36 8.74
N PRO A 156 3.61 10.96 9.32
CA PRO A 156 4.93 11.54 9.18
C PRO A 156 5.89 10.56 8.47
N ASN A 157 6.81 11.09 7.67
CA ASN A 157 7.90 10.29 7.11
C ASN A 157 8.84 9.81 8.22
N LYS A 158 8.72 8.53 8.60
CA LYS A 158 9.84 7.75 9.11
C LYS A 158 10.24 6.77 8.02
N ASN A 159 11.31 7.12 7.29
CA ASN A 159 12.09 6.19 6.49
C ASN A 159 12.47 5.02 7.40
N ASN A 160 11.82 3.86 7.28
CA ASN A 160 12.36 2.64 7.85
C ASN A 160 13.16 1.95 6.75
N THR A 161 14.46 2.12 6.88
CA THR A 161 15.47 1.26 6.28
C THR A 161 15.08 -0.20 6.51
N ASN A 162 15.07 -1.00 5.44
CA ASN A 162 14.88 -2.46 5.49
C ASN A 162 16.08 -3.13 6.18
N ARG A 163 16.21 -2.93 7.49
CA ARG A 163 16.99 -3.77 8.40
C ARG A 163 16.01 -4.39 9.39
N LEU A 164 15.69 -5.67 9.14
CA LEU A 164 15.55 -6.78 10.10
C LEU A 164 14.46 -7.75 9.63
N ASN A 165 14.88 -8.86 9.04
CA ASN A 165 14.35 -10.17 9.45
C ASN A 165 15.54 -11.03 9.87
N LYS A 166 16.11 -10.66 11.02
CA LYS A 166 16.93 -11.55 11.85
C LYS A 166 16.62 -11.29 13.31
N ILE A 167 15.39 -11.59 13.73
CA ILE A 167 15.04 -11.88 15.12
C ILE A 167 14.02 -13.02 15.08
N ASN A 168 14.35 -14.16 15.70
CA ASN A 168 13.39 -15.21 16.02
C ASN A 168 12.22 -14.61 16.81
N ILE A 169 11.02 -14.59 16.23
CA ILE A 169 9.77 -14.47 16.98
C ILE A 169 8.84 -15.55 16.42
N SER A 170 8.68 -16.64 17.18
CA SER A 170 7.71 -17.69 16.91
C SER A 170 6.31 -17.17 17.22
N MET A 171 5.73 -16.45 16.28
CA MET A 171 4.28 -16.39 16.10
C MET A 171 4.02 -17.21 14.85
N GLN A 172 3.39 -18.37 14.98
CA GLN A 172 3.10 -19.19 13.81
C GLN A 172 2.18 -18.36 12.91
N LYS A 173 2.49 -18.32 11.60
CA LYS A 173 1.70 -17.59 10.59
C LYS A 173 0.19 -17.91 10.72
N SER A 174 -0.13 -19.14 11.16
CA SER A 174 -1.48 -19.62 11.47
C SER A 174 -2.22 -18.86 12.57
N ASP A 175 -1.54 -18.37 13.60
CA ASP A 175 -2.19 -17.78 14.78
C ASP A 175 -2.65 -16.34 14.49
N PHE A 176 -1.89 -15.63 13.66
CA PHE A 176 -2.26 -14.33 13.15
C PHE A 176 -3.45 -14.42 12.19
N GLU A 177 -3.39 -15.36 11.23
CA GLU A 177 -4.45 -15.61 10.27
C GLU A 177 -5.78 -15.92 10.98
N ASN A 178 -5.75 -16.83 11.97
CA ASN A 178 -6.91 -17.17 12.80
C ASN A 178 -7.47 -15.96 13.57
N TYR A 179 -6.62 -15.13 14.15
CA TYR A 179 -7.06 -13.91 14.85
C TYR A 179 -7.77 -12.94 13.89
N CYS A 180 -7.18 -12.70 12.71
CA CYS A 180 -7.79 -11.85 11.70
C CYS A 180 -9.12 -12.41 11.18
N GLU A 181 -9.26 -13.73 11.02
CA GLU A 181 -10.53 -14.36 10.64
C GLU A 181 -11.62 -14.17 11.69
N LEU A 182 -11.28 -14.29 12.97
CA LEU A 182 -12.23 -14.02 14.08
C LEU A 182 -12.71 -12.58 14.06
N VAL A 183 -11.78 -11.62 13.92
CA VAL A 183 -12.12 -10.20 13.85
C VAL A 183 -12.96 -9.89 12.61
N SER A 184 -12.63 -10.49 11.46
CA SER A 184 -13.40 -10.38 10.21
C SER A 184 -14.87 -10.75 10.42
N LYS A 185 -15.11 -11.92 11.03
CA LYS A 185 -16.47 -12.41 11.34
C LYS A 185 -17.18 -11.51 12.34
N ALA A 186 -16.52 -11.13 13.44
CA ALA A 186 -17.13 -10.32 14.49
C ALA A 186 -17.54 -8.92 14.03
N THR A 187 -16.71 -8.31 13.18
CA THR A 187 -16.88 -6.92 12.72
C THR A 187 -17.61 -6.80 11.39
N ASP A 188 -17.89 -7.93 10.73
CA ASP A 188 -18.40 -7.99 9.34
C ASP A 188 -17.56 -7.15 8.37
N THR A 189 -16.25 -7.18 8.60
CA THR A 189 -15.29 -6.43 7.81
C THR A 189 -14.50 -7.42 6.97
N PRO A 190 -14.31 -7.18 5.66
CA PRO A 190 -13.55 -8.09 4.81
C PRO A 190 -12.18 -8.40 5.41
N LEU A 191 -11.79 -9.68 5.40
CA LEU A 191 -10.53 -10.18 5.98
C LEU A 191 -9.32 -9.35 5.55
N MET A 192 -9.30 -8.92 4.29
CA MET A 192 -8.25 -8.06 3.76
C MET A 192 -8.15 -6.71 4.49
N ARG A 193 -9.28 -6.05 4.78
CA ARG A 193 -9.31 -4.80 5.56
C ARG A 193 -8.90 -5.04 7.01
N VAL A 194 -9.21 -6.21 7.55
CA VAL A 194 -8.76 -6.62 8.90
C VAL A 194 -7.25 -6.76 8.98
N GLN A 195 -6.65 -7.48 8.02
CA GLN A 195 -5.21 -7.67 7.92
C GLN A 195 -4.45 -6.34 7.70
N MET A 196 -5.08 -5.36 7.03
CA MET A 196 -4.51 -4.02 6.87
C MET A 196 -4.52 -3.18 8.14
N CYS A 197 -5.50 -3.36 9.03
CA CYS A 197 -5.64 -2.55 10.24
C CYS A 197 -4.94 -3.15 11.47
N ILE A 198 -4.69 -4.47 11.47
CA ILE A 198 -4.08 -5.18 12.59
C ILE A 198 -2.63 -5.52 12.24
N ASN A 199 -1.66 -4.86 12.88
CA ASN A 199 -0.27 -5.22 12.67
C ASN A 199 0.12 -6.41 13.54
N PRO A 200 0.88 -7.39 13.02
CA PRO A 200 1.40 -8.50 13.82
C PRO A 200 2.22 -8.03 15.03
N SER A 201 2.88 -6.88 14.94
CA SER A 201 3.66 -6.32 16.05
C SER A 201 2.81 -5.82 17.22
N ASP A 202 1.56 -5.41 16.96
CA ASP A 202 0.65 -4.96 18.03
C ASP A 202 0.19 -6.14 18.90
N LEU A 203 0.26 -7.35 18.36
CA LEU A 203 -0.09 -8.59 19.05
C LEU A 203 1.10 -9.21 19.81
N LYS A 204 2.34 -8.74 19.58
CA LYS A 204 3.55 -9.34 20.18
C LYS A 204 3.58 -9.25 21.70
N ASN A 205 2.90 -8.25 22.27
CA ASN A 205 2.88 -8.02 23.71
C ASN A 205 1.78 -8.82 24.41
N HIS A 206 0.98 -9.59 23.65
CA HIS A 206 -0.19 -10.28 24.15
C HIS A 206 -0.20 -11.74 23.68
N SER A 207 -0.66 -12.65 24.54
CA SER A 207 -0.82 -14.04 24.13
C SER A 207 -2.01 -14.16 23.16
N THR A 208 -1.78 -14.63 21.94
CA THR A 208 -2.86 -14.90 20.96
C THR A 208 -3.90 -15.85 21.53
N LYS A 209 -3.49 -16.82 22.36
CA LYS A 209 -4.42 -17.74 23.05
C LYS A 209 -5.31 -17.01 24.05
N GLU A 210 -4.80 -16.03 24.78
CA GLU A 210 -5.58 -15.24 25.74
C GLU A 210 -6.56 -14.32 25.03
N LEU A 211 -6.16 -13.71 23.91
CA LEU A 211 -7.04 -12.89 23.07
C LEU A 211 -8.19 -13.72 22.50
N VAL A 212 -7.89 -14.88 21.92
CA VAL A 212 -8.92 -15.79 21.37
C VAL A 212 -9.89 -16.24 22.47
N LYS A 213 -9.37 -16.60 23.66
CA LYS A 213 -10.20 -16.97 24.80
C LYS A 213 -11.11 -15.81 25.22
N ALA A 214 -10.57 -14.61 25.40
CA ALA A 214 -11.34 -13.43 25.79
C ALA A 214 -12.42 -13.05 24.76
N ILE A 215 -12.12 -13.18 23.46
CA ILE A 215 -13.12 -12.99 22.39
C ILE A 215 -14.24 -14.03 22.52
N SER A 216 -13.89 -15.32 22.69
CA SER A 216 -14.88 -16.39 22.82
C SER A 216 -15.78 -16.29 24.06
N GLU A 217 -15.36 -15.56 25.09
CA GLU A 217 -16.14 -15.31 26.31
C GLU A 217 -17.07 -14.08 26.21
N SER A 218 -17.01 -13.30 25.12
CA SER A 218 -17.83 -12.11 24.93
C SER A 218 -18.74 -12.23 23.70
N LYS A 219 -20.06 -12.08 23.89
CA LYS A 219 -21.02 -12.06 22.78
C LYS A 219 -20.78 -10.89 21.83
N TYR A 220 -20.45 -9.72 22.37
CA TYR A 220 -20.13 -8.52 21.58
C TYR A 220 -18.85 -8.70 20.76
N LEU A 221 -17.76 -9.21 21.34
CA LEU A 221 -16.52 -9.41 20.58
C LEU A 221 -16.62 -10.54 19.55
N GLN A 222 -17.61 -11.42 19.65
CA GLN A 222 -17.94 -12.41 18.62
C GLN A 222 -18.85 -11.85 17.52
N GLY A 223 -19.38 -10.64 17.67
CA GLY A 223 -20.38 -10.07 16.76
C GLY A 223 -21.77 -10.71 16.89
N LEU A 224 -22.04 -11.41 18.00
CA LEU A 224 -23.32 -12.08 18.28
C LEU A 224 -24.32 -11.18 19.03
N SER A 225 -23.89 -10.01 19.52
CA SER A 225 -24.78 -9.01 20.11
C SER A 225 -25.46 -8.14 19.04
N ASN A 226 -26.51 -7.41 19.41
CA ASN A 226 -27.28 -6.54 18.50
C ASN A 226 -26.45 -5.48 17.75
N LYS A 227 -25.29 -5.09 18.28
CA LYS A 227 -24.37 -4.15 17.64
C LYS A 227 -23.01 -4.80 17.45
N LYS A 228 -22.49 -4.73 16.22
CA LYS A 228 -21.16 -5.27 15.91
C LYS A 228 -20.05 -4.37 16.45
N PRO A 229 -18.94 -4.94 16.97
CA PRO A 229 -17.79 -4.17 17.38
C PRO A 229 -17.13 -3.51 16.16
N PRO A 230 -16.64 -2.26 16.27
CA PRO A 230 -15.82 -1.66 15.23
C PRO A 230 -14.42 -2.30 15.24
N ILE A 231 -13.77 -2.36 14.08
CA ILE A 231 -12.42 -2.93 13.94
C ILE A 231 -11.39 -2.35 14.92
N LYS A 232 -11.52 -1.05 15.25
CA LYS A 232 -10.63 -0.37 16.21
C LYS A 232 -10.63 -0.97 17.61
N THR A 233 -11.67 -1.73 17.97
CA THR A 233 -11.76 -2.47 19.23
C THR A 233 -10.71 -3.59 19.31
N PHE A 234 -10.26 -4.10 18.17
CA PHE A 234 -9.28 -5.18 18.07
C PHE A 234 -7.87 -4.70 17.70
N THR A 235 -7.65 -3.37 17.68
CA THR A 235 -6.38 -2.75 17.27
C THR A 235 -5.79 -1.89 18.38
N GLY A 236 -4.47 -1.97 18.57
CA GLY A 236 -3.70 -1.14 19.49
C GLY A 236 -3.68 -1.68 20.94
N ASN A 237 -2.51 -1.59 21.59
CA ASN A 237 -2.22 -2.21 22.88
C ASN A 237 -3.29 -1.96 23.95
N LYS A 238 -3.72 -0.70 24.13
CA LYS A 238 -4.73 -0.34 25.16
C LYS A 238 -6.08 -1.03 24.96
N GLN A 239 -6.47 -1.33 23.72
CA GLN A 239 -7.72 -2.02 23.44
C GLN A 239 -7.55 -3.53 23.64
N LEU A 240 -6.40 -4.08 23.26
CA LEU A 240 -6.06 -5.47 23.52
C LEU A 240 -5.99 -5.76 25.03
N ASP A 241 -5.43 -4.84 25.82
CA ASP A 241 -5.43 -4.92 27.29
C ASP A 241 -6.85 -4.97 27.85
N LYS A 242 -7.78 -4.20 27.28
CA LYS A 242 -9.20 -4.23 27.68
C LYS A 242 -9.89 -5.54 27.32
N ILE A 243 -9.58 -6.10 26.16
CA ILE A 243 -10.10 -7.40 25.73
C ILE A 243 -9.66 -8.47 26.72
N ILE A 244 -8.36 -8.59 26.98
CA ILE A 244 -7.79 -9.60 27.88
C ILE A 244 -8.24 -9.36 29.32
N GLY A 245 -8.35 -8.09 29.74
CA GLY A 245 -8.86 -7.69 31.05
C GLY A 245 -10.35 -7.93 31.25
N GLY A 246 -11.06 -8.51 30.27
CA GLY A 246 -12.46 -8.90 30.42
C GLY A 246 -13.46 -7.74 30.38
N PHE A 247 -13.05 -6.55 29.94
CA PHE A 247 -13.92 -5.35 29.89
C PHE A 247 -15.21 -5.57 29.07
N TYR A 248 -15.15 -6.46 28.07
CA TYR A 248 -16.26 -6.74 27.16
C TYR A 248 -17.04 -8.02 27.49
N LYS A 249 -16.74 -8.70 28.61
CA LYS A 249 -17.30 -10.03 28.93
C LYS A 249 -18.83 -10.02 29.03
N ASP A 250 -19.37 -9.00 29.68
CA ASP A 250 -20.82 -8.82 29.90
C ASP A 250 -21.41 -7.67 29.05
N SER A 251 -20.66 -7.20 28.05
CA SER A 251 -21.12 -6.12 27.18
C SER A 251 -22.15 -6.64 26.18
N ASP A 252 -23.44 -6.46 26.45
CA ASP A 252 -24.43 -6.22 25.41
C ASP A 252 -24.59 -4.70 25.33
N PRO A 253 -24.14 -4.03 24.24
CA PRO A 253 -24.21 -2.58 24.15
C PRO A 253 -25.69 -2.17 24.20
N VAL A 254 -26.13 -1.71 25.37
CA VAL A 254 -27.47 -1.18 25.60
C VAL A 254 -27.72 -0.08 24.57
N GLU A 255 -28.85 -0.19 23.89
CA GLU A 255 -29.39 0.81 22.98
C GLU A 255 -29.40 2.14 23.75
N ASN A 256 -28.48 3.05 23.41
CA ASN A 256 -28.54 4.39 23.97
C ASN A 256 -29.87 4.98 23.51
N ALA A 257 -30.83 5.03 24.44
CA ALA A 257 -32.10 5.72 24.29
C ALA A 257 -31.83 7.06 23.63
N ILE A 258 -32.50 7.30 22.50
CA ILE A 258 -32.64 8.62 21.92
C ILE A 258 -33.12 9.51 23.07
N PRO A 259 -32.37 10.53 23.53
CA PRO A 259 -32.94 11.47 24.46
C PRO A 259 -34.11 12.11 23.73
N THR A 260 -35.33 11.86 24.23
CA THR A 260 -36.55 12.51 23.78
C THR A 260 -36.28 14.00 23.79
N VAL A 261 -36.17 14.60 22.61
CA VAL A 261 -36.15 16.05 22.45
C VAL A 261 -37.49 16.53 23.02
N PRO A 262 -37.52 17.40 24.04
CA PRO A 262 -38.78 17.95 24.53
C PRO A 262 -39.48 18.66 23.36
N ASP A 263 -40.75 18.31 23.13
CA ASP A 263 -41.60 18.90 22.10
C ASP A 263 -41.74 20.41 22.31
N TYR A 264 -40.82 21.18 21.73
CA TYR A 264 -40.86 22.64 21.75
C TYR A 264 -41.90 23.22 20.77
N TYR A 265 -42.57 22.36 20.00
CA TYR A 265 -43.57 22.75 19.00
C TYR A 265 -45.03 22.49 19.41
N SER A 266 -45.28 21.96 20.62
CA SER A 266 -46.65 21.79 21.14
C SER A 266 -47.23 23.05 21.79
N SER A 267 -46.47 24.15 21.91
CA SER A 267 -46.93 25.41 22.53
C SER A 267 -47.26 26.55 21.56
N LEU A 268 -47.38 26.29 20.25
CA LEU A 268 -47.70 27.33 19.24
C LEU A 268 -49.09 27.16 18.59
N LYS A 269 -50.04 26.50 19.25
CA LYS A 269 -51.41 26.31 18.72
C LYS A 269 -52.56 26.92 19.53
N GLU A 270 -52.29 27.78 20.51
CA GLU A 270 -53.36 28.47 21.24
C GLU A 270 -53.07 29.96 21.46
N VAL A 271 -53.03 30.76 20.39
CA VAL A 271 -53.36 32.20 20.48
C VAL A 271 -53.96 32.68 19.15
N GLU A 272 -55.11 32.14 18.77
CA GLU A 272 -56.04 32.84 17.87
C GLU A 272 -57.47 32.51 18.30
N SER A 273 -57.93 33.14 19.38
CA SER A 273 -59.36 33.42 19.54
C SER A 273 -59.57 34.52 20.60
N TRP A 274 -60.18 35.62 20.14
CA TRP A 274 -60.81 36.75 20.87
C TRP A 274 -59.91 37.95 21.18
#